data_AF-A0A8X6PDE1-F1
#
_entry.id   AF-A0A8X6PDE1-F1
#
_cell.length_a   1.000
_cell.length_b   1.000
_cell.length_c   1.000
_cell.angle_alpha   90.00
_cell.angle_beta   90.00
_cell.angle_gamma   90.00
#
_symmetry.space_group_name_H-M   'P 1'
#
loop_
_entity.id
_entity.type
_entity.pdbx_description
1 polymer ?
#
loop_
_entity_poly.entity_id
_entity_poly.type
_entity_poly.pdbx_seq_one_letter_code
_entity_poly.pdbx_strand_id
1 'polypeptide(L)'
;TANTLLWLFLAMVIHQEIQQKVQEEVDNVLGKSKPQWTEHLKLPYTYAAILECMRWRTMVPQNLLRWTSEDVQIGDYDVPK
;
A
#
# COMPACT_ATOMS: atom_id res chain seq x y z
N THR A 1 4.22 -9.16 -2.15
CA THR A 1 4.11 -8.36 -3.39
C THR A 1 3.02 -8.89 -4.32
N ALA A 2 3.08 -10.14 -4.78
CA ALA A 2 2.10 -10.70 -5.74
C ALA A 2 0.62 -10.59 -5.28
N ASN A 3 0.31 -10.97 -4.03
CA ASN A 3 -1.06 -10.87 -3.51
C ASN A 3 -1.57 -9.42 -3.44
N THR A 4 -0.69 -8.46 -3.11
CA THR A 4 -1.06 -7.05 -3.06
C THR A 4 -1.42 -6.51 -4.43
N LEU A 5 -0.66 -6.90 -5.47
CA LEU A 5 -1.00 -6.55 -6.86
C LEU A 5 -2.32 -7.18 -7.29
N LEU A 6 -2.58 -8.44 -6.92
CA LEU A 6 -3.85 -9.10 -7.19
C LEU A 6 -5.02 -8.33 -6.59
N TRP A 7 -4.93 -7.95 -5.31
CA TRP A 7 -5.97 -7.15 -4.66
C TRP A 7 -6.14 -5.77 -5.28
N LEU A 8 -5.05 -5.12 -5.67
CA LEU A 8 -5.09 -3.82 -6.32
C LEU A 8 -5.82 -3.90 -7.68
N PHE A 9 -5.50 -4.89 -8.51
CA PHE A 9 -6.19 -5.10 -9.77
C PHE A 9 -7.65 -5.50 -9.58
N LEU A 10 -7.96 -6.36 -8.60
CA LEU A 10 -9.34 -6.70 -8.28
C LEU A 10 -10.13 -5.46 -7.84
N ALA A 11 -9.53 -4.61 -7.01
CA ALA A 11 -10.14 -3.34 -6.60
C ALA A 11 -10.40 -2.44 -7.80
N MET A 12 -9.45 -2.32 -8.74
CA MET A 12 -9.62 -1.54 -9.98
C MET A 12 -10.70 -2.11 -10.89
N VAL A 13 -10.83 -3.43 -11.00
CA VAL A 13 -11.91 -4.07 -11.78
C VAL A 13 -13.29 -3.72 -11.22
N ILE A 14 -13.42 -3.67 -9.89
CA ILE A 14 -14.67 -3.31 -9.20
C ILE A 14 -14.92 -1.80 -9.24
N HIS A 15 -13.87 -0.99 -9.12
CA HIS A 15 -13.89 0.47 -9.04
C HIS A 15 -13.22 1.08 -10.28
N GLN A 16 -13.91 1.01 -11.41
CA GLN A 16 -13.41 1.48 -12.71
C GLN A 16 -13.02 2.96 -12.71
N GLU A 17 -13.69 3.79 -11.89
CA GLU A 17 -13.37 5.20 -11.70
C GLU A 17 -11.98 5.42 -11.09
N ILE A 18 -11.53 4.52 -10.21
CA ILE A 18 -10.19 4.56 -9.64
C ILE A 18 -9.17 4.12 -10.68
N GLN A 19 -9.48 3.05 -11.43
CA GLN A 19 -8.63 2.57 -12.52
C GLN A 19 -8.38 3.68 -13.56
N GLN A 20 -9.43 4.39 -13.98
CA GLN A 20 -9.34 5.49 -14.93
C GLN A 20 -8.44 6.61 -14.41
N LYS A 21 -8.63 7.06 -13.15
CA LYS A 21 -7.80 8.12 -12.56
C LYS A 21 -6.33 7.74 -12.43
N VAL A 22 -6.04 6.48 -12.06
CA VAL A 22 -4.66 5.98 -12.01
C VAL A 22 -4.06 5.97 -13.42
N GLN A 23 -4.80 5.48 -14.41
CA GLN A 23 -4.32 5.46 -15.80
C GLN A 23 -4.09 6.87 -16.35
N GLU A 24 -5.02 7.80 -16.12
CA GLU A 24 -4.88 9.20 -16.51
C GLU A 24 -3.66 9.85 -15.87
N GLU A 25 -3.42 9.65 -14.58
CA GLU A 25 -2.23 10.19 -13.92
C GLU A 25 -0.94 9.62 -14.53
N VAL A 26 -0.88 8.30 -14.73
CA VAL A 26 0.29 7.63 -15.31
C VAL A 26 0.54 8.12 -16.74
N ASP A 27 -0.48 8.17 -17.57
CA ASP A 27 -0.37 8.59 -18.97
C ASP A 27 0.02 10.08 -19.07
N ASN A 28 -0.50 10.94 -18.19
CA ASN A 28 -0.16 12.36 -18.17
C ASN A 28 1.27 12.63 -17.68
N VAL A 29 1.73 11.90 -16.66
CA VAL A 29 3.02 12.16 -16.01
C VAL A 29 4.17 11.44 -16.74
N LEU A 30 3.96 10.21 -17.19
CA LEU A 30 5.00 9.37 -17.81
C LEU A 30 4.88 9.28 -19.33
N GLY A 31 3.68 9.52 -19.89
CA GLY A 31 3.42 9.37 -21.31
C GLY A 31 3.77 7.97 -21.83
N LYS A 32 4.41 7.90 -22.99
CA LYS A 32 4.86 6.64 -23.61
C LYS A 32 6.28 6.23 -23.20
N SER A 33 6.91 6.96 -22.28
CA SER A 33 8.26 6.67 -21.84
C SER A 33 8.27 5.45 -20.91
N LYS A 34 9.41 4.76 -20.82
CA LYS A 34 9.55 3.65 -19.88
C LYS A 34 9.64 4.23 -18.45
N PRO A 35 8.77 3.81 -17.51
CA PRO A 35 8.80 4.32 -16.15
C PRO A 35 10.15 4.10 -15.46
N GLN A 36 10.64 5.12 -14.76
CA GLN A 36 11.79 5.06 -13.87
C GLN A 36 11.36 5.19 -12.41
N TRP A 37 12.13 4.57 -11.51
CA TRP A 37 11.82 4.64 -10.08
C TRP A 37 11.78 6.08 -9.56
N THR A 38 12.67 6.96 -10.02
CA THR A 38 12.71 8.37 -9.60
C THR A 38 11.42 9.15 -9.86
N GLU A 39 10.55 8.66 -10.74
CA GLU A 39 9.30 9.31 -11.12
C GLU A 39 8.13 8.97 -10.20
N HIS A 40 8.28 8.00 -9.28
CA HIS A 40 7.21 7.58 -8.38
C HIS A 40 6.62 8.73 -7.54
N LEU A 41 7.44 9.71 -7.15
CA LEU A 41 7.00 10.89 -6.40
C LEU A 41 6.07 11.81 -7.20
N LYS A 42 6.06 11.68 -8.54
CA LYS A 42 5.18 12.44 -9.43
C LYS A 42 3.82 11.76 -9.63
N LEU A 43 3.58 10.60 -9.03
CA LEU A 43 2.35 9.82 -9.15
C LEU A 43 1.61 9.71 -7.79
N PRO A 44 1.21 10.84 -7.18
CA PRO A 44 0.60 10.84 -5.85
C PRO A 44 -0.70 10.04 -5.77
N TYR A 45 -1.54 10.06 -6.82
CA TYR A 45 -2.81 9.34 -6.82
C TYR A 45 -2.60 7.83 -6.95
N THR A 46 -1.71 7.40 -7.85
CA THR A 46 -1.31 6.00 -8.00
C THR A 46 -0.71 5.47 -6.71
N TYR A 47 0.15 6.26 -6.06
CA TYR A 47 0.73 5.89 -4.78
C TYR A 47 -0.33 5.78 -3.69
N ALA A 48 -1.27 6.73 -3.63
CA ALA A 48 -2.40 6.67 -2.70
C ALA A 48 -3.29 5.43 -2.91
N ALA A 49 -3.55 5.04 -4.17
CA ALA A 49 -4.32 3.84 -4.48
C ALA A 49 -3.61 2.56 -3.98
N ILE A 50 -2.28 2.48 -4.12
CA ILE A 50 -1.48 1.38 -3.58
C ILE A 50 -1.57 1.35 -2.05
N LEU A 51 -1.40 2.49 -1.39
CA LEU A 51 -1.48 2.59 0.07
C LEU A 51 -2.87 2.21 0.59
N GLU A 52 -3.93 2.64 -0.08
CA GLU A 52 -5.29 2.29 0.31
C GLU A 52 -5.57 0.80 0.14
N CYS A 53 -5.07 0.19 -0.94
CA CYS A 53 -5.13 -1.26 -1.10
C CYS A 53 -4.40 -1.99 0.04
N MET A 54 -3.23 -1.52 0.46
CA MET A 54 -2.49 -2.11 1.58
C MET A 54 -3.19 -1.89 2.93
N ARG A 55 -3.88 -0.77 3.12
CA ARG A 55 -4.68 -0.48 4.32
C ARG A 55 -5.90 -1.40 4.41
N TRP A 56 -6.61 -1.61 3.30
CA TRP A 56 -7.83 -2.42 3.23
C TRP A 56 -7.57 -3.93 3.17
N ARG A 57 -6.50 -4.34 2.47
CA ARG A 57 -6.10 -5.73 2.26
C ARG A 57 -4.64 -5.92 2.63
N THR A 58 -4.35 -5.70 3.91
CA THR A 58 -3.03 -6.00 4.45
C THR A 58 -2.75 -7.51 4.37
N MET A 59 -1.55 -7.87 3.91
CA MET A 59 -1.14 -9.26 3.75
C MET A 59 -0.95 -9.97 5.10
N VAL A 60 -0.56 -9.20 6.13
CA VAL A 60 -0.24 -9.73 7.47
C VAL A 60 -1.11 -8.99 8.49
N PRO A 61 -2.42 -9.33 8.60
CA PRO A 61 -3.37 -8.59 9.42
C PRO A 61 -3.03 -8.57 10.90
N GLN A 62 -2.35 -9.59 11.41
CA GLN A 62 -1.89 -9.65 12.80
C GLN A 62 -0.40 -9.29 12.97
N ASN A 63 0.24 -8.77 11.92
CA ASN A 63 1.70 -8.59 11.85
C ASN A 63 2.45 -9.91 12.15
N LEU A 64 3.77 -9.87 12.27
CA LEU A 64 4.55 -10.96 12.82
C LEU A 64 4.48 -10.91 14.35
N LEU A 65 4.53 -12.09 14.98
CA LEU A 65 4.62 -12.21 16.43
C LEU A 65 5.86 -11.46 16.92
N ARG A 66 5.69 -10.69 17.99
CA ARG A 66 6.76 -9.94 18.67
C ARG A 66 6.74 -10.30 20.15
N TRP A 67 7.91 -10.24 20.75
CA TRP A 67 8.13 -10.43 22.17
C TRP A 67 8.98 -9.28 22.69
N THR A 68 8.81 -8.97 23.95
CA THR A 68 9.60 -7.95 24.66
C THR A 68 10.95 -8.56 25.04
N SER A 69 12.02 -7.78 24.94
CA SER A 69 13.37 -8.25 25.34
C SER A 69 13.61 -8.14 26.84
N GLU A 70 12.75 -7.40 27.53
CA GLU A 70 12.76 -7.04 28.94
C GLU A 70 11.35 -6.58 29.35
N ASP A 71 11.07 -6.53 30.65
CA ASP A 71 9.78 -6.05 31.18
C ASP A 71 9.59 -4.58 30.79
N VAL A 72 8.45 -4.27 30.17
CA VAL A 72 8.15 -2.92 29.65
C VAL A 72 6.70 -2.55 29.93
N GLN A 73 6.46 -1.28 30.25
CA GLN A 73 5.11 -0.75 30.38
C GLN A 73 4.63 -0.16 29.04
N ILE A 74 3.50 -0.62 28.53
CA ILE A 74 2.85 -0.11 27.32
C ILE A 74 1.51 0.52 27.70
N GLY A 75 1.46 1.86 27.73
CA GLY A 75 0.31 2.57 28.30
C GLY A 75 0.18 2.25 29.78
N ASP A 76 -0.99 1.77 30.19
CA ASP A 76 -1.26 1.39 31.58
C ASP A 76 -1.01 -0.11 31.87
N TYR A 77 -0.40 -0.84 30.93
CA TYR A 77 -0.19 -2.30 31.05
C TYR A 77 1.28 -2.66 31.21
N ASP A 78 1.58 -3.49 32.21
CA ASP A 78 2.89 -4.11 32.38
C ASP A 78 3.00 -5.36 31.48
N VAL A 79 3.99 -5.37 30.59
CA VAL A 79 4.27 -6.46 29.64
C VAL A 79 5.62 -7.09 30.01
N PRO A 80 5.63 -8.29 30.63
CA PRO A 80 6.86 -8.96 31.02
C PRO A 80 7.62 -9.50 29.81
N LYS A 81 8.90 -9.80 30.01
CA LYS A 81 9.78 -10.47 29.05
C LYS A 81 9.29 -11.85 28.60
#